data_AF-A0A6P8ISM4-F1
#
_entry.id   AF-A0A6P8ISM4-F1
#
_cell.length_a   1.000
_cell.length_b   1.000
_cell.length_c   1.000
_cell.angle_alpha   90.00
_cell.angle_beta   90.00
_cell.angle_gamma   90.00
#
_symmetry.space_group_name_H-M   'P 1'
#
loop_
_entity.id
_entity.type
_entity.pdbx_description
1 polymer ?
#
loop_
_entity_poly.entity_id
_entity_poly.type
_entity_poly.pdbx_seq_one_letter_code
_entity_poly.pdbx_strand_id
1 'polypeptide(L)'
;MGLLMSLVLAEQIDNDTIRGIDIMVIGHDLLTIQRLLMYGASFARRLVMHSSVCDLVASVTRDPSGTGTFLINAGCMLLASNGLCLMTNLNALRKEQKEKLRRVMENRGETIEIPKKFTECTQHLRVPIKTTAWACSEPLQTAPKWGVTELWDQSLTLEPKQVLDFSCVTNFDLVICFCT
;
A
#
# COMPACT_ATOMS: atom_id res chain seq x y z
N MET A 1 3.14 -17.52 -9.20
CA MET A 1 4.54 -17.38 -8.72
C MET A 1 4.82 -16.02 -8.07
N GLY A 2 4.19 -14.92 -8.50
CA GLY A 2 4.45 -13.58 -7.96
C GLY A 2 4.30 -13.41 -6.43
N LEU A 3 3.27 -14.02 -5.81
CA LEU A 3 3.09 -13.98 -4.35
C LEU A 3 4.29 -14.55 -3.59
N LEU A 4 4.83 -15.68 -4.04
CA LEU A 4 5.97 -16.33 -3.39
C LEU A 4 7.25 -15.52 -3.55
N MET A 5 7.48 -14.92 -4.73
CA MET A 5 8.60 -14.02 -4.95
C MET A 5 8.52 -12.77 -4.07
N SER A 6 7.32 -12.18 -3.93
CA SER A 6 7.10 -11.03 -3.06
C SER A 6 7.39 -11.36 -1.59
N LEU A 7 6.98 -12.54 -1.10
CA LEU A 7 7.32 -13.00 0.26
C LEU A 7 8.82 -13.17 0.49
N VAL A 8 9.52 -13.83 -0.44
CA VAL A 8 10.97 -14.04 -0.34
C VAL A 8 11.72 -12.70 -0.34
N LEU A 9 11.29 -11.75 -1.16
CA LEU A 9 11.92 -10.43 -1.23
C LEU A 9 11.57 -9.55 -0.03
N ALA A 10 10.39 -9.72 0.58
CA ALA A 10 9.98 -8.95 1.76
C ALA A 10 10.93 -9.13 2.96
N GLU A 11 11.56 -10.30 3.09
CA GLU A 11 12.55 -10.57 4.14
C GLU A 11 13.93 -9.94 3.86
N GLN A 12 14.23 -9.68 2.58
CA GLN A 12 15.54 -9.18 2.14
C GLN A 12 15.59 -7.64 2.05
N ILE A 13 14.53 -6.94 2.47
CA ILE A 13 14.48 -5.47 2.54
C ILE A 13 15.28 -4.98 3.75
N ASP A 14 16.55 -5.32 3.83
CA ASP A 14 17.42 -4.91 4.94
C ASP A 14 18.42 -3.82 4.50
N ASN A 15 18.92 -3.91 3.25
CA ASN A 15 19.82 -2.96 2.63
C ASN A 15 19.17 -2.28 1.41
N ASP A 16 19.48 -0.98 1.21
CA ASP A 16 18.95 -0.06 0.19
C ASP A 16 19.06 -0.52 -1.28
N THR A 17 19.55 -1.73 -1.54
CA THR A 17 19.76 -2.29 -2.88
C THR A 17 18.60 -3.12 -3.40
N ILE A 18 17.80 -3.76 -2.52
CA ILE A 18 16.72 -4.66 -2.95
C ILE A 18 15.36 -3.99 -2.72
N ARG A 19 14.66 -3.71 -3.82
CA ARG A 19 13.27 -3.25 -3.77
C ARG A 19 12.34 -4.45 -3.64
N GLY A 20 11.43 -4.39 -2.67
CA GLY A 20 10.36 -5.37 -2.54
C GLY A 20 9.37 -5.28 -3.71
N ILE A 21 8.66 -6.38 -3.98
CA ILE A 21 7.62 -6.43 -5.01
C ILE A 21 6.27 -6.20 -4.36
N ASP A 22 5.63 -5.07 -4.66
CA ASP A 22 4.26 -4.79 -4.23
C ASP A 22 3.27 -5.47 -5.18
N ILE A 23 2.17 -5.99 -4.61
CA ILE A 23 1.17 -6.77 -5.35
C ILE A 23 -0.18 -6.09 -5.21
N MET A 24 -0.81 -5.79 -6.34
CA MET A 24 -2.21 -5.38 -6.38
C MET A 24 -3.02 -6.40 -7.17
N VAL A 25 -4.11 -6.87 -6.56
CA VAL A 25 -5.01 -7.85 -7.18
C VAL A 25 -6.37 -7.22 -7.43
N ILE A 26 -6.80 -7.18 -8.68
CA ILE A 26 -8.12 -6.70 -9.08
C ILE A 26 -8.98 -7.89 -9.50
N GLY A 27 -10.20 -7.96 -8.97
CA GLY A 27 -11.18 -8.94 -9.42
C GLY A 27 -12.55 -8.74 -8.79
N HIS A 28 -13.56 -9.40 -9.35
CA HIS A 28 -14.96 -9.22 -8.97
C HIS A 28 -15.32 -9.87 -7.62
N ASP A 29 -14.70 -11.01 -7.27
CA ASP A 29 -14.92 -11.68 -5.99
C ASP A 29 -13.85 -11.28 -4.97
N LEU A 30 -14.06 -10.11 -4.34
CA LEU A 30 -13.13 -9.57 -3.37
C LEU A 30 -12.93 -10.49 -2.16
N LEU A 31 -13.95 -11.24 -1.74
CA LEU A 31 -13.85 -12.12 -0.57
C LEU A 31 -12.92 -13.30 -0.84
N THR A 32 -13.02 -13.91 -2.02
CA THR A 32 -12.12 -15.00 -2.41
C THR A 32 -10.69 -14.49 -2.55
N ILE A 33 -10.49 -13.31 -3.16
CA ILE A 33 -9.17 -12.69 -3.29
C ILE A 33 -8.58 -12.34 -1.91
N GLN A 34 -9.36 -11.74 -1.02
CA GLN A 34 -8.94 -11.41 0.34
C GLN A 34 -8.51 -12.66 1.11
N ARG A 35 -9.27 -13.75 1.03
CA ARG A 35 -8.93 -15.04 1.67
C ARG A 35 -7.64 -15.62 1.10
N LEU A 36 -7.45 -15.57 -0.22
CA LEU A 36 -6.24 -16.03 -0.87
C LEU A 36 -5.02 -15.19 -0.46
N LEU A 37 -5.13 -13.86 -0.48
CA LEU A 37 -4.06 -12.95 -0.07
C LEU A 37 -3.72 -13.12 1.41
N MET A 38 -4.73 -13.26 2.27
CA MET A 38 -4.52 -13.49 3.71
C MET A 38 -3.86 -14.85 3.97
N TYR A 39 -4.26 -15.90 3.24
CA TYR A 39 -3.59 -17.20 3.31
C TYR A 39 -2.13 -17.09 2.85
N GLY A 40 -1.85 -16.44 1.72
CA GLY A 40 -0.48 -16.20 1.25
C GLY A 40 0.33 -15.34 2.22
N ALA A 41 -0.27 -14.31 2.79
CA ALA A 41 0.39 -13.41 3.72
C ALA A 41 0.68 -14.06 5.07
N SER A 42 -0.01 -15.13 5.44
CA SER A 42 0.27 -15.90 6.67
C SER A 42 1.66 -16.54 6.68
N PHE A 43 2.30 -16.69 5.52
CA PHE A 43 3.68 -17.15 5.40
C PHE A 43 4.71 -16.04 5.63
N ALA A 44 4.31 -14.77 5.67
CA ALA A 44 5.21 -13.68 5.99
C ALA A 44 5.57 -13.70 7.49
N ARG A 45 6.84 -13.46 7.81
CA ARG A 45 7.31 -13.36 9.20
C ARG A 45 6.58 -12.28 10.01
N ARG A 46 6.20 -11.18 9.34
CA ARG A 46 5.44 -10.07 9.91
C ARG A 46 4.35 -9.67 8.93
N LEU A 47 3.11 -9.69 9.41
CA LEU A 47 1.94 -9.25 8.67
C LEU A 47 1.18 -8.22 9.50
N VAL A 48 0.90 -7.07 8.91
CA VAL A 48 -0.05 -6.09 9.47
C VAL A 48 -1.17 -5.91 8.46
N MET A 49 -2.41 -6.05 8.92
CA MET A 49 -3.57 -5.77 8.09
C MET A 49 -4.04 -4.34 8.33
N HIS A 50 -4.18 -3.57 7.25
CA HIS A 50 -4.75 -2.24 7.30
C HIS A 50 -6.24 -2.32 7.60
N SER A 51 -6.68 -1.53 8.57
CA SER A 51 -8.07 -1.30 8.94
C SER A 51 -8.36 0.19 8.87
N SER A 52 -9.61 0.58 8.61
CA SER A 52 -10.03 1.98 8.53
C SER A 52 -9.83 2.78 9.84
N VAL A 53 -9.62 2.08 10.95
CA VAL A 53 -9.35 2.66 12.28
C VAL A 53 -7.88 3.06 12.45
N CYS A 54 -6.96 2.43 11.71
CA CYS A 54 -5.54 2.68 11.82
C CYS A 54 -5.05 3.51 10.62
N ASP A 55 -4.19 4.49 10.87
CA ASP A 55 -3.57 5.22 9.78
C ASP A 55 -2.68 4.29 8.96
N LEU A 56 -2.73 4.44 7.64
CA LEU A 56 -1.92 3.64 6.73
C LEU A 56 -0.42 3.98 6.82
N VAL A 57 -0.16 5.25 7.04
CA VAL A 57 1.12 5.96 6.96
C VAL A 57 1.21 6.79 8.24
N ALA A 58 2.40 7.21 8.67
CA ALA A 58 2.56 7.86 9.96
C ALA A 58 1.77 9.18 10.06
N SER A 59 1.37 9.50 11.29
CA SER A 59 0.61 10.70 11.59
C SER A 59 1.06 11.29 12.92
N VAL A 60 0.95 12.62 13.05
CA VAL A 60 1.31 13.34 14.27
C VAL A 60 0.02 13.81 14.93
N THR A 61 -0.16 13.43 16.18
CA THR A 61 -1.32 13.82 17.00
C THR A 61 -0.85 14.47 18.30
N ARG A 62 -1.72 15.27 18.91
CA ARG A 62 -1.44 15.85 20.23
C ARG A 62 -1.62 14.77 21.30
N ASP A 63 -0.74 14.75 22.30
CA ASP A 63 -0.91 13.86 23.44
C ASP A 63 -2.24 14.19 24.17
N PRO A 64 -3.16 13.21 24.29
CA PRO A 64 -4.42 13.40 25.00
C PRO A 64 -4.23 13.71 26.50
N SER A 65 -3.06 13.39 27.06
CA SER A 65 -2.73 13.60 28.47
C SER A 65 -2.47 15.07 28.82
N GLY A 66 -2.52 15.99 27.84
CA GLY A 66 -2.42 17.43 28.08
C GLY A 66 -1.01 17.92 28.41
N THR A 67 -0.01 17.05 28.34
CA THR A 67 1.40 17.30 28.72
C THR A 67 2.14 18.28 27.80
N GLY A 68 1.47 18.84 26.79
CA GLY A 68 2.10 19.71 25.78
C GLY A 68 2.98 18.97 24.78
N THR A 69 3.01 17.63 24.83
CA THR A 69 3.77 16.77 23.94
C THR A 69 2.93 16.31 22.73
N PHE A 70 3.60 15.69 21.77
CA PHE A 70 2.97 15.09 20.59
C PHE A 70 3.29 13.61 20.52
N LEU A 71 2.43 12.87 19.85
CA LEU A 71 2.59 11.45 19.56
C LEU A 71 2.78 11.27 18.06
N ILE A 72 3.75 10.45 17.70
CA ILE A 72 3.91 9.97 16.33
C ILE A 72 3.27 8.60 16.27
N ASN A 73 2.13 8.51 15.59
CA ASN A 73 1.56 7.24 15.21
C ASN A 73 2.33 6.73 14.00
N ALA A 74 2.95 5.55 14.10
CA ALA A 74 3.75 4.98 13.01
C ALA A 74 2.89 4.56 11.80
N GLY A 75 1.62 4.21 12.03
CA GLY A 75 0.74 3.68 10.98
C GLY A 75 1.11 2.26 10.54
N CYS A 76 0.24 1.64 9.74
CA CYS A 76 0.33 0.23 9.38
C CYS A 76 1.62 -0.11 8.62
N MET A 77 2.04 0.74 7.68
CA MET A 77 3.20 0.45 6.83
C MET A 77 4.51 0.46 7.62
N LEU A 78 4.73 1.40 8.53
CA LEU A 78 5.93 1.42 9.37
C LEU A 78 5.93 0.27 10.39
N LEU A 79 4.77 -0.06 10.95
CA LEU A 79 4.65 -1.20 11.89
C LEU A 79 4.96 -2.55 11.22
N ALA A 80 4.71 -2.66 9.93
CA ALA A 80 4.99 -3.84 9.11
C ALA A 80 6.45 -3.93 8.60
N SER A 81 7.37 -3.09 9.07
CA SER A 81 8.77 -3.08 8.61
C SER A 81 9.40 -4.49 8.53
N ASN A 82 10.10 -4.73 7.42
CA ASN A 82 10.69 -6.01 6.99
C ASN A 82 9.63 -7.13 6.92
N GLY A 83 8.46 -6.78 6.40
CA GLY A 83 7.30 -7.65 6.32
C GLY A 83 6.25 -7.10 5.37
N LEU A 84 5.01 -7.50 5.62
CA LEU A 84 3.91 -7.32 4.70
C LEU A 84 2.80 -6.45 5.32
N CYS A 85 2.36 -5.45 4.57
CA CYS A 85 1.16 -4.67 4.86
C CYS A 85 0.05 -5.06 3.89
N LEU A 86 -1.01 -5.70 4.40
CA LEU A 86 -2.14 -6.15 3.58
C LEU A 86 -3.31 -5.15 3.65
N MET A 87 -3.79 -4.71 2.48
CA MET A 87 -4.92 -3.81 2.30
C MET A 87 -6.06 -4.57 1.62
N THR A 88 -7.07 -4.93 2.40
CA THR A 88 -8.16 -5.81 1.94
C THR A 88 -9.13 -5.12 0.98
N ASN A 89 -9.20 -3.79 0.99
CA ASN A 89 -10.03 -3.06 0.04
C ASN A 89 -9.42 -1.69 -0.25
N LEU A 90 -8.75 -1.57 -1.40
CA LEU A 90 -8.17 -0.30 -1.83
C LEU A 90 -9.25 0.73 -2.19
N ASN A 91 -10.43 0.31 -2.65
CA ASN A 91 -11.55 1.22 -2.94
C ASN A 91 -12.09 1.91 -1.68
N ALA A 92 -11.96 1.29 -0.51
CA ALA A 92 -12.36 1.88 0.76
C ALA A 92 -11.44 3.02 1.24
N LEU A 93 -10.23 3.14 0.67
CA LEU A 93 -9.32 4.24 1.01
C LEU A 93 -9.82 5.57 0.43
N ARG A 94 -9.72 6.63 1.25
CA ARG A 94 -9.99 7.99 0.78
C ARG A 94 -8.96 8.39 -0.27
N LYS A 95 -9.33 9.31 -1.16
CA LYS A 95 -8.44 9.84 -2.22
C LYS A 95 -7.09 10.34 -1.66
N GLU A 96 -7.13 11.03 -0.52
CA GLU A 96 -5.91 11.51 0.16
C GLU A 96 -5.02 10.37 0.66
N GLN A 97 -5.60 9.28 1.16
CA GLN A 97 -4.85 8.11 1.62
C GLN A 97 -4.23 7.35 0.44
N LYS A 98 -4.94 7.25 -0.69
CA LYS A 98 -4.40 6.67 -1.93
C LYS A 98 -3.20 7.47 -2.45
N GLU A 99 -3.28 8.80 -2.43
CA GLU A 99 -2.16 9.65 -2.86
C GLU A 99 -0.98 9.60 -1.88
N LYS A 100 -1.24 9.48 -0.58
CA LYS A 100 -0.17 9.24 0.40
C LYS A 100 0.50 7.89 0.16
N LEU A 101 -0.27 6.82 -0.06
CA LEU A 101 0.24 5.50 -0.36
C LEU A 101 1.11 5.50 -1.62
N ARG A 102 0.62 6.11 -2.70
CA ARG A 102 1.35 6.25 -3.97
C ARG A 102 2.71 6.91 -3.74
N ARG A 103 2.73 8.06 -3.07
CA ARG A 103 3.97 8.79 -2.76
C ARG A 103 4.93 7.98 -1.90
N VAL A 104 4.42 7.25 -0.92
CA VAL A 104 5.22 6.39 -0.04
C VAL A 104 5.85 5.23 -0.80
N MET A 105 5.09 4.57 -1.67
CA MET A 105 5.59 3.46 -2.48
C MET A 105 6.66 3.91 -3.48
N GLU A 106 6.44 5.05 -4.15
CA GLU A 106 7.39 5.62 -5.11
C GLU A 106 8.71 6.07 -4.44
N ASN A 107 8.62 6.75 -3.30
CA ASN A 107 9.79 7.30 -2.62
C ASN A 107 10.44 6.35 -1.60
N ARG A 108 9.82 5.19 -1.37
CA ARG A 108 10.19 4.19 -0.33
C ARG A 108 10.48 4.83 1.03
N GLY A 109 9.74 5.86 1.36
CA GLY A 109 9.97 6.64 2.56
C GLY A 109 8.86 7.65 2.79
N GLU A 110 8.67 7.99 4.05
CA GLU A 110 7.69 8.94 4.50
C GLU A 110 8.39 10.12 5.17
N THR A 111 7.97 11.34 4.82
CA THR A 111 8.37 12.55 5.53
C THR A 111 7.26 12.97 6.47
N ILE A 112 7.51 12.82 7.76
CA ILE A 112 6.63 13.22 8.85
C ILE A 112 6.93 14.69 9.17
N GLU A 113 5.95 15.55 8.94
CA GLU A 113 6.04 16.96 9.30
C GLU A 113 5.52 17.15 10.72
N ILE A 114 6.35 17.69 11.61
CA ILE A 114 5.99 18.03 12.98
C ILE A 114 5.65 19.53 13.00
N PRO A 115 4.37 19.90 13.18
CA PRO A 115 3.96 21.30 13.18
C PRO A 115 4.60 22.10 14.32
N LYS A 116 4.88 23.38 14.07
CA LYS A 116 5.32 24.37 15.09
C LYS A 116 4.41 24.49 16.30
N LYS A 117 3.19 23.94 16.24
CA LYS A 117 2.27 23.88 17.37
C LYS A 117 2.80 23.00 18.51
N PHE A 118 3.77 22.13 18.22
CA PHE A 118 4.34 21.17 19.17
C PHE A 118 5.83 21.42 19.44
N THR A 119 6.51 22.16 18.57
CA THR A 119 7.96 22.45 18.64
C THR A 119 8.23 23.91 18.27
N GLU A 120 9.31 24.50 18.77
CA GLU A 120 9.65 25.92 18.49
C GLU A 120 9.83 26.22 16.98
N CYS A 121 10.22 25.19 16.21
CA CYS A 121 10.38 25.24 14.75
C CYS A 121 9.70 24.04 14.08
N THR A 122 9.33 24.15 12.80
CA THR A 122 8.83 23.01 12.02
C THR A 122 9.97 22.02 11.87
N GLN A 123 9.73 20.76 12.21
CA GLN A 123 10.71 19.69 12.01
C GLN A 123 10.18 18.70 10.97
N HIS A 124 11.08 18.15 10.16
CA HIS A 124 10.76 17.10 9.20
C HIS A 124 11.57 15.86 9.57
N LEU A 125 10.87 14.75 9.82
CA LEU A 125 11.49 13.46 10.09
C LEU A 125 11.23 12.55 8.90
N ARG A 126 12.28 12.14 8.19
CA ARG A 126 12.15 11.16 7.10
C ARG A 126 12.39 9.77 7.65
N VAL A 127 11.41 8.89 7.50
CA VAL A 127 11.46 7.49 7.93
C VAL A 127 11.44 6.59 6.68
N PRO A 128 12.42 5.69 6.49
CA PRO A 128 12.40 4.75 5.37
C PRO A 128 11.30 3.72 5.56
N ILE A 129 10.63 3.36 4.46
CA ILE A 129 9.55 2.37 4.47
C ILE A 129 10.07 1.08 3.85
N LYS A 130 10.43 0.14 4.74
CA LYS A 130 10.96 -1.18 4.39
C LYS A 130 9.84 -2.22 4.41
N THR A 131 8.80 -2.00 3.63
CA THR A 131 7.56 -2.78 3.71
C THR A 131 7.09 -3.18 2.33
N THR A 132 6.60 -4.40 2.20
CA THR A 132 5.90 -4.86 1.00
C THR A 132 4.40 -4.69 1.15
N ALA A 133 3.76 -4.03 0.20
CA ALA A 133 2.32 -3.79 0.20
C ALA A 133 1.60 -4.81 -0.67
N TRP A 134 0.62 -5.51 -0.08
CA TRP A 134 -0.36 -6.27 -0.85
C TRP A 134 -1.71 -5.59 -0.75
N ALA A 135 -2.39 -5.44 -1.87
CA ALA A 135 -3.70 -4.83 -1.92
C ALA A 135 -4.65 -5.63 -2.82
N CYS A 136 -5.93 -5.57 -2.52
CA CYS A 136 -6.97 -5.98 -3.45
C CYS A 136 -8.06 -4.93 -3.62
N SER A 137 -8.67 -4.94 -4.80
CA SER A 137 -9.70 -3.99 -5.18
C SER A 137 -10.73 -4.66 -6.10
N GLU A 138 -11.98 -4.26 -5.95
CA GLU A 138 -12.99 -4.55 -6.98
C GLU A 138 -12.73 -3.67 -8.21
N PRO A 139 -13.00 -4.16 -9.42
CA PRO A 139 -12.99 -3.33 -10.61
C PRO A 139 -14.05 -2.24 -10.47
N LEU A 140 -13.69 -1.01 -10.83
CA LEU A 140 -14.64 0.10 -10.81
C LEU A 140 -15.71 -0.19 -11.87
N GLN A 141 -16.95 -0.44 -11.44
CA GLN A 141 -18.07 -0.66 -12.35
C GLN A 141 -18.36 0.65 -13.10
N THR A 142 -17.82 0.81 -14.30
CA THR A 142 -18.43 1.68 -15.30
C THR A 142 -19.65 0.93 -15.86
N ALA A 143 -20.79 1.62 -15.94
CA ALA A 143 -22.06 1.08 -16.45
C ALA A 143 -21.93 0.49 -17.89
N PRO A 144 -22.88 -0.35 -18.36
CA PRO A 144 -22.56 -1.46 -19.26
C PRO A 144 -22.44 -1.10 -20.76
N LYS A 145 -21.50 -1.79 -21.40
CA LYS A 145 -21.37 -2.17 -22.84
C LYS A 145 -21.55 -1.09 -23.92
N TRP A 146 -20.43 -0.65 -24.48
CA TRP A 146 -20.19 -0.72 -25.94
C TRP A 146 -18.69 -0.80 -26.20
N GLY A 147 -18.28 -1.72 -27.08
CA GLY A 147 -17.05 -1.55 -27.85
C GLY A 147 -15.76 -1.96 -27.15
N VAL A 148 -15.21 -3.05 -27.64
CA VAL A 148 -13.81 -3.47 -27.55
C VAL A 148 -12.86 -2.28 -27.74
N THR A 149 -11.75 -2.30 -27.00
CA THR A 149 -10.52 -1.49 -27.12
C THR A 149 -10.62 -0.02 -26.68
N GLU A 150 -9.64 0.39 -25.85
CA GLU A 150 -9.24 1.78 -25.54
C GLU A 150 -10.09 2.56 -24.51
N LEU A 151 -9.91 2.32 -23.20
CA LEU A 151 -10.33 3.30 -22.19
C LEU A 151 -9.63 3.18 -20.81
N TRP A 152 -8.32 2.90 -20.79
CA TRP A 152 -7.52 2.95 -19.54
C TRP A 152 -6.80 4.29 -19.33
N ASP A 153 -6.96 5.27 -20.22
CA ASP A 153 -6.10 6.46 -20.27
C ASP A 153 -6.56 7.68 -19.47
N GLN A 154 -7.72 7.66 -18.79
CA GLN A 154 -8.32 8.92 -18.29
C GLN A 154 -8.57 9.02 -16.79
N SER A 155 -8.05 8.13 -15.94
CA SER A 155 -8.20 8.33 -14.48
C SER A 155 -6.97 8.02 -13.63
N LEU A 156 -5.85 7.65 -14.26
CA LEU A 156 -4.55 7.54 -13.60
C LEU A 156 -3.51 8.08 -14.58
N THR A 157 -3.24 9.39 -14.55
CA THR A 157 -1.96 9.91 -15.04
C THR A 157 -0.87 9.50 -14.04
N LEU A 158 -0.61 8.19 -13.98
CA LEU A 158 0.61 7.60 -13.51
C LEU A 158 1.52 7.56 -14.74
N GLU A 159 2.54 8.41 -14.75
CA GLU A 159 3.60 8.35 -15.76
C GLU A 159 4.10 6.90 -15.90
N PRO A 160 4.31 6.39 -17.13
CA PRO A 160 4.67 5.00 -17.39
C PRO A 160 6.14 4.78 -17.03
N LYS A 161 6.41 4.69 -15.73
CA LYS A 161 7.71 4.26 -15.22
C LYS A 161 7.44 3.15 -14.22
N GLN A 162 7.65 1.92 -14.68
CA GLN A 162 7.85 0.70 -13.87
C GLN A 162 6.62 -0.14 -13.46
N VAL A 163 5.51 -0.12 -14.22
CA VAL A 163 4.50 -1.19 -14.12
C VAL A 163 4.94 -2.35 -15.02
N LEU A 164 5.35 -3.47 -14.42
CA LEU A 164 5.49 -4.73 -15.14
C LEU A 164 4.12 -5.41 -15.16
N ASP A 165 3.37 -5.21 -16.24
CA ASP A 165 2.11 -5.90 -16.46
C ASP A 165 2.38 -7.38 -16.80
N PHE A 166 2.04 -8.27 -15.87
CA PHE A 166 1.88 -9.69 -16.15
C PHE A 166 0.42 -10.06 -15.91
N SER A 167 -0.39 -10.01 -16.96
CA SER A 167 -1.77 -10.47 -16.96
C SER A 167 -1.81 -12.01 -16.90
N CYS A 168 -1.81 -12.58 -15.70
CA CYS A 168 -2.22 -13.97 -15.52
C CYS A 168 -3.75 -14.04 -15.44
N VAL A 169 -4.41 -14.02 -16.61
CA VAL A 169 -5.85 -14.35 -16.71
C VAL A 169 -6.00 -15.84 -16.37
N THR A 170 -6.34 -16.13 -15.12
CA THR A 170 -6.96 -17.41 -14.77
C THR A 170 -8.47 -17.30 -15.04
N ASN A 171 -9.19 -18.43 -15.05
CA ASN A 171 -10.64 -18.57 -15.31
C ASN A 171 -11.60 -17.68 -14.45
N PHE A 172 -11.08 -16.73 -13.67
CA PHE A 172 -11.76 -15.90 -12.68
C PHE A 172 -11.56 -14.38 -12.86
N ASP A 173 -11.15 -13.90 -14.05
CA ASP A 173 -10.94 -12.46 -14.33
C ASP A 173 -10.04 -11.76 -13.28
N LEU A 174 -8.89 -12.37 -12.97
CA LEU A 174 -7.94 -11.87 -11.99
C LEU A 174 -6.80 -11.10 -12.67
N VAL A 175 -6.62 -9.82 -12.34
CA VAL A 175 -5.46 -9.02 -12.79
C VAL A 175 -4.53 -8.81 -11.61
N ILE A 176 -3.27 -9.22 -11.76
CA ILE A 176 -2.21 -9.03 -10.75
C ILE A 176 -1.21 -8.02 -11.31
N CYS A 177 -1.17 -6.83 -10.73
CA CYS A 177 -0.19 -5.79 -11.06
C CYS A 177 1.00 -5.87 -10.10
N PHE A 178 2.21 -5.78 -10.66
CA PHE A 178 3.45 -5.69 -9.89
C PHE A 178 4.02 -4.27 -10.01
N CYS A 179 4.33 -3.66 -8.86
CA CYS A 179 5.06 -2.39 -8.81
C CYS A 179 6.48 -2.65 -8.26
N THR A 180 7.51 -2.21 -9.00
CA THR A 180 8.93 -2.32 -8.64
C THR A 180 9.57 -0.97 -8.35
#